data_AF-A0A3D4B2C5-F1
#
_entry.id   AF-A0A3D4B2C5-F1
#
_cell.length_a   1.000
_cell.length_b   1.000
_cell.length_c   1.000
_cell.angle_alpha   90.00
_cell.angle_beta   90.00
_cell.angle_gamma   90.00
#
_symmetry.space_group_name_H-M   'P 1'
#
loop_
_entity.id
_entity.type
_entity.pdbx_description
1 polymer ?
#
loop_
_entity_poly.entity_id
_entity_poly.type
_entity_poly.pdbx_seq_one_letter_code
_entity_poly.pdbx_strand_id
1 'polypeptide(L)'
;MNIRYEGRELQVVFEGRTNRSRPRSVRNEPLQTRLRQALGRVAPNVEAYEVVVSAWLPGDHPPGHQGGYCQYSNRTLHLEDVDDPKDAIVWNRLIETALHEMAHLIHGPSNDPHGHTWIHICARLLAIAHQNQVYNYQLAQQHDMAGSDAYRSHLMEQVETLVSDTSLPTITNQMI
;
A
#
# COMPACT_ATOMS: atom_id res chain seq x y z
N MET A 1 -12.56 26.61 -2.67
CA MET A 1 -13.26 26.23 -3.92
C MET A 1 -13.56 27.50 -4.69
N ASN A 2 -12.78 27.81 -5.72
CA ASN A 2 -13.03 28.97 -6.58
C ASN A 2 -13.44 28.46 -7.96
N ILE A 3 -14.71 28.62 -8.30
CA ILE A 3 -15.22 28.36 -9.65
C ILE A 3 -15.23 29.71 -10.36
N ARG A 4 -14.44 29.86 -11.42
CA ARG A 4 -14.57 30.99 -12.36
C ARG A 4 -15.10 30.46 -13.68
N TYR A 5 -16.05 31.18 -14.24
CA TYR A 5 -16.78 30.81 -15.44
C TYR A 5 -16.32 31.71 -16.58
N GLU A 6 -15.41 31.23 -17.42
CA GLU A 6 -15.09 31.85 -18.71
C GLU A 6 -15.36 30.83 -19.82
N GLY A 7 -16.07 31.28 -20.85
CA GLY A 7 -16.73 30.40 -21.81
C GLY A 7 -15.79 29.47 -22.57
N ARG A 8 -16.25 28.21 -22.66
CA ARG A 8 -15.72 27.07 -23.42
C ARG A 8 -14.50 26.39 -22.77
N GLU A 9 -14.77 25.18 -22.30
CA GLU A 9 -13.95 24.26 -21.49
C GLU A 9 -13.90 24.57 -19.99
N LEU A 10 -14.54 23.68 -19.22
CA LEU A 10 -14.59 23.72 -17.77
C LEU A 10 -13.25 23.21 -17.23
N GLN A 11 -12.27 24.11 -17.11
CA GLN A 11 -10.97 23.79 -16.53
C GLN A 11 -11.09 23.74 -15.01
N VAL A 12 -11.32 22.54 -14.46
CA VAL A 12 -11.24 22.32 -13.00
C VAL A 12 -9.78 22.12 -12.63
N VAL A 13 -9.15 23.18 -12.14
CA VAL A 13 -7.81 23.11 -11.56
C VAL A 13 -7.92 22.52 -10.15
N PHE A 14 -7.49 21.28 -9.97
CA PHE A 14 -7.30 20.68 -8.65
C PHE A 14 -5.90 21.03 -8.17
N GLU A 15 -5.79 22.08 -7.37
CA GLU A 15 -4.56 22.36 -6.63
C GLU A 15 -4.43 21.34 -5.50
N GLY A 16 -3.51 20.38 -5.67
CA GLY A 16 -3.14 19.42 -4.63
C GLY A 16 -3.25 17.97 -5.05
N ARG A 17 -2.14 17.46 -5.61
CA ARG A 17 -1.78 16.04 -5.80
C ARG A 17 -2.52 15.25 -6.91
N THR A 18 -1.69 14.43 -7.56
CA THR A 18 -1.90 13.38 -8.57
C THR A 18 -2.02 13.80 -10.05
N ASN A 19 -1.09 13.29 -10.87
CA ASN A 19 -1.08 13.37 -12.33
C ASN A 19 -2.38 12.84 -12.95
N ARG A 20 -3.32 13.75 -13.24
CA ARG A 20 -4.52 13.45 -14.04
C ARG A 20 -4.28 13.38 -15.55
N SER A 21 -3.02 13.31 -15.99
CA SER A 21 -2.64 13.33 -17.41
C SER A 21 -2.52 11.93 -18.04
N ARG A 22 -2.49 10.85 -17.25
CA ARG A 22 -2.41 9.47 -17.77
C ARG A 22 -3.80 8.89 -18.06
N PRO A 23 -4.02 8.26 -19.22
CA PRO A 23 -5.31 7.66 -19.56
C PRO A 23 -5.73 6.55 -18.57
N ARG A 24 -7.05 6.47 -18.33
CA ARG A 24 -7.87 5.60 -17.46
C ARG A 24 -7.58 4.09 -17.38
N SER A 25 -6.52 3.60 -18.01
CA SER A 25 -6.30 2.16 -18.23
C SER A 25 -4.83 1.79 -18.42
N VAL A 26 -3.90 2.74 -18.30
CA VAL A 26 -2.49 2.45 -18.48
C VAL A 26 -1.95 1.82 -17.20
N ARG A 27 -1.84 0.49 -17.21
CA ARG A 27 -1.07 -0.26 -16.22
C ARG A 27 0.36 0.25 -16.22
N ASN A 28 0.87 0.65 -15.05
CA ASN A 28 2.27 1.01 -14.91
C ASN A 28 3.12 -0.26 -14.76
N GLU A 29 3.26 -1.03 -15.84
CA GLU A 29 3.95 -2.33 -15.88
C GLU A 29 5.39 -2.28 -15.30
N PRO A 30 6.20 -1.23 -15.55
CA PRO A 30 7.52 -1.12 -14.91
C PRO A 30 7.44 -1.00 -13.39
N LEU A 31 6.51 -0.19 -12.88
CA LEU A 31 6.31 -0.02 -11.44
C LEU A 31 5.73 -1.28 -10.81
N GLN A 32 4.78 -1.93 -11.48
CA GLN A 32 4.23 -3.23 -11.05
C GLN A 32 5.34 -4.29 -10.95
N THR A 33 6.21 -4.39 -11.94
CA THR A 33 7.33 -5.35 -11.94
C THR A 33 8.29 -5.08 -10.78
N ARG A 34 8.66 -3.81 -10.59
CA ARG A 34 9.53 -3.39 -9.48
C ARG A 34 8.90 -3.69 -8.12
N LEU A 35 7.60 -3.42 -7.95
CA LEU A 35 6.87 -3.74 -6.73
C LEU A 35 6.81 -5.25 -6.48
N ARG A 36 6.51 -6.07 -7.50
CA ARG A 36 6.49 -7.53 -7.36
C ARG A 36 7.85 -8.07 -6.91
N GLN A 37 8.94 -7.58 -7.48
CA GLN A 37 10.30 -7.95 -7.05
C GLN A 37 10.57 -7.54 -5.60
N ALA A 38 10.18 -6.33 -5.22
CA ALA A 38 10.33 -5.82 -3.86
C ALA A 38 9.53 -6.65 -2.86
N LEU A 39 8.24 -6.86 -3.11
CA LEU A 39 7.33 -7.63 -2.26
C LEU A 39 7.71 -9.12 -2.19
N GLY A 40 8.25 -9.69 -3.27
CA GLY A 40 8.77 -11.06 -3.29
C GLY A 40 9.93 -11.28 -2.32
N ARG A 41 10.68 -10.22 -1.96
CA ARG A 41 11.71 -10.28 -0.91
C ARG A 41 11.10 -10.21 0.49
N VAL A 42 9.93 -9.59 0.64
CA VAL A 42 9.25 -9.40 1.93
C VAL A 42 8.41 -10.61 2.31
N ALA A 43 7.66 -11.14 1.36
CA ALA A 43 6.67 -12.18 1.61
C ALA A 43 6.80 -13.34 0.61
N PRO A 44 7.98 -14.01 0.54
CA PRO A 44 8.24 -15.07 -0.45
C PRO A 44 7.34 -16.29 -0.28
N ASN A 45 6.74 -16.49 0.90
CA ASN A 45 5.91 -17.64 1.24
C ASN A 45 4.39 -17.36 1.16
N VAL A 46 3.99 -16.15 0.78
CA VAL A 46 2.57 -15.84 0.59
C VAL A 46 2.13 -16.43 -0.74
N GLU A 47 1.01 -17.17 -0.73
CA GLU A 47 0.40 -17.75 -1.93
C GLU A 47 0.28 -16.69 -3.04
N ALA A 48 0.46 -17.14 -4.29
CA ALA A 48 0.51 -16.28 -5.47
C ALA A 48 -0.59 -15.21 -5.46
N TYR A 49 -0.17 -13.96 -5.67
CA TYR A 49 -1.03 -12.78 -5.74
C TYR A 49 -0.63 -11.93 -6.95
N GLU A 50 -1.59 -11.19 -7.49
CA GLU A 50 -1.33 -10.20 -8.54
C GLU A 50 -1.12 -8.82 -7.91
N VAL A 51 -0.23 -8.02 -8.51
CA VAL A 51 -0.11 -6.58 -8.20
C VAL A 51 -0.50 -5.80 -9.43
N VAL A 52 -1.47 -4.90 -9.27
CA VAL A 52 -1.94 -3.98 -10.30
C VAL A 52 -1.73 -2.55 -9.80
N VAL A 53 -0.95 -1.79 -10.56
CA VAL A 53 -0.76 -0.35 -10.37
C VAL A 53 -1.38 0.40 -11.53
N SER A 54 -2.24 1.36 -11.23
CA SER A 54 -3.00 2.13 -12.22
C SER A 54 -3.28 3.54 -11.72
N ALA A 55 -3.36 4.51 -12.63
CA ALA A 55 -3.85 5.84 -12.30
C ALA A 55 -5.34 5.76 -11.91
N TRP A 56 -5.69 6.22 -10.71
CA TRP A 56 -7.07 6.21 -10.22
C TRP A 56 -7.76 7.55 -10.46
N LEU A 57 -9.02 7.49 -10.88
CA LEU A 57 -9.95 8.62 -10.84
C LEU A 57 -10.89 8.51 -9.64
N PRO A 58 -11.55 9.63 -9.25
CA PRO A 58 -12.62 9.59 -8.27
C PRO A 58 -13.69 8.53 -8.64
N GLY A 59 -13.84 7.51 -7.79
CA GLY A 59 -14.80 6.41 -7.97
C GLY A 59 -14.22 5.09 -8.49
N ASP A 60 -12.92 5.01 -8.79
CA ASP A 60 -12.28 3.79 -9.29
C ASP A 60 -11.95 2.76 -8.18
N HIS A 61 -12.06 3.16 -6.91
CA HIS A 61 -11.83 2.31 -5.75
C HIS A 61 -13.08 2.21 -4.86
N PRO A 62 -13.23 1.13 -4.07
CA PRO A 62 -14.30 1.03 -3.11
C PRO A 62 -14.29 2.22 -2.12
N PRO A 63 -15.45 2.68 -1.63
CA PRO A 63 -15.51 3.76 -0.65
C PRO A 63 -14.61 3.47 0.57
N GLY A 64 -13.93 4.49 1.07
CA GLY A 64 -13.07 4.38 2.25
C GLY A 64 -11.64 3.87 2.00
N HIS A 65 -11.30 3.50 0.77
CA HIS A 65 -9.95 3.04 0.41
C HIS A 65 -9.15 4.23 -0.16
N GLN A 66 -7.92 4.44 0.32
CA GLN A 66 -7.02 5.50 -0.14
C GLN A 66 -5.67 4.89 -0.50
N GLY A 67 -5.17 5.14 -1.70
CA GLY A 67 -3.87 4.64 -2.18
C GLY A 67 -3.81 3.14 -2.53
N GLY A 68 -4.61 2.28 -1.91
CA GLY A 68 -4.61 0.83 -2.14
C GLY A 68 -5.93 0.15 -1.78
N TYR A 69 -6.19 -1.02 -2.35
CA TYR A 69 -7.14 -2.01 -1.83
C TYR A 69 -6.77 -3.44 -2.25
N CYS A 70 -7.04 -4.42 -1.39
CA CYS A 70 -6.96 -5.83 -1.74
C CYS A 70 -8.31 -6.37 -2.26
N GLN A 71 -8.24 -7.21 -3.29
CA GLN A 71 -9.37 -7.97 -3.81
C GLN A 71 -9.17 -9.45 -3.48
N TYR A 72 -9.95 -9.96 -2.53
CA TYR A 72 -9.81 -11.33 -2.03
C TYR A 72 -10.11 -12.40 -3.10
N SER A 73 -11.12 -12.18 -3.95
CA SER A 73 -11.63 -13.21 -4.87
C SER A 73 -10.62 -13.70 -5.91
N ASN A 74 -9.67 -12.86 -6.28
CA ASN A 74 -8.60 -13.16 -7.22
C ASN A 74 -7.22 -12.81 -6.64
N ARG A 75 -7.12 -12.64 -5.31
CA ARG A 75 -5.89 -12.33 -4.58
C ARG A 75 -5.07 -11.22 -5.24
N THR A 76 -5.70 -10.09 -5.56
CA THR A 76 -5.04 -8.97 -6.24
C THR A 76 -4.85 -7.78 -5.31
N LEU A 77 -3.66 -7.19 -5.31
CA LEU A 77 -3.37 -5.90 -4.68
C LEU A 77 -3.50 -4.81 -5.75
N HIS A 78 -4.50 -3.95 -5.60
CA HIS A 78 -4.69 -2.77 -6.45
C HIS A 78 -4.08 -1.56 -5.75
N LEU A 79 -3.16 -0.88 -6.42
CA LEU A 79 -2.43 0.26 -5.88
C LEU A 79 -2.56 1.47 -6.82
N GLU A 80 -2.65 2.65 -6.23
CA GLU A 80 -2.63 3.91 -6.95
C GLU A 80 -1.24 4.14 -7.57
N ASP A 81 -1.21 4.55 -8.84
CA ASP A 81 0.01 5.00 -9.50
C ASP A 81 0.59 6.25 -8.82
N VAL A 82 1.91 6.41 -8.87
CA VAL A 82 2.61 7.52 -8.22
C VAL A 82 3.43 8.33 -9.21
N ASP A 83 3.55 9.63 -8.94
CA ASP A 83 4.14 10.59 -9.89
C ASP A 83 5.66 10.37 -10.07
N ASP A 84 6.39 10.11 -8.98
CA ASP A 84 7.84 9.87 -9.02
C ASP A 84 8.24 8.67 -8.13
N PRO A 85 8.18 7.42 -8.64
CA PRO A 85 8.58 6.25 -7.88
C PRO A 85 10.09 6.16 -7.62
N LYS A 86 10.91 7.07 -8.15
CA LYS A 86 12.35 7.16 -7.82
C LYS A 86 12.57 8.00 -6.57
N ASP A 87 11.66 8.91 -6.25
CA ASP A 87 11.68 9.62 -4.98
C ASP A 87 11.52 8.62 -3.83
N ALA A 88 12.42 8.74 -2.85
CA ALA A 88 12.50 7.77 -1.76
C ALA A 88 11.27 7.82 -0.86
N ILE A 89 10.68 9.01 -0.65
CA ILE A 89 9.48 9.19 0.19
C ILE A 89 8.27 8.60 -0.52
N VAL A 90 8.10 8.91 -1.80
CA VAL A 90 7.02 8.37 -2.64
C VAL A 90 7.10 6.84 -2.71
N TRP A 91 8.30 6.29 -2.92
CA TRP A 91 8.51 4.84 -2.91
C TRP A 91 8.17 4.21 -1.57
N ASN A 92 8.58 4.83 -0.46
CA ASN A 92 8.31 4.32 0.89
C ASN A 92 6.81 4.26 1.20
N ARG A 93 6.05 5.30 0.82
CA ARG A 93 4.58 5.34 0.94
C ARG A 93 3.89 4.25 0.13
N LEU A 94 4.37 4.02 -1.09
CA LEU A 94 3.83 2.99 -1.97
C LEU A 94 4.09 1.60 -1.40
N ILE A 95 5.28 1.34 -0.85
CA ILE A 95 5.59 0.09 -0.15
C ILE A 95 4.70 -0.08 1.09
N GLU A 96 4.56 0.95 1.93
CA GLU A 96 3.71 0.89 3.12
C GLU A 96 2.26 0.55 2.75
N THR A 97 1.71 1.18 1.71
CA THR A 97 0.38 0.89 1.18
C THR A 97 0.30 -0.55 0.66
N ALA A 98 1.30 -1.01 -0.10
CA ALA A 98 1.33 -2.38 -0.61
C ALA A 98 1.38 -3.43 0.52
N LEU A 99 2.13 -3.17 1.59
CA LEU A 99 2.22 -4.06 2.74
C LEU A 99 0.95 -4.04 3.60
N HIS A 100 0.27 -2.90 3.69
CA HIS A 100 -1.05 -2.78 4.31
C HIS A 100 -2.07 -3.70 3.61
N GLU A 101 -2.17 -3.61 2.29
CA GLU A 101 -3.08 -4.44 1.50
C GLU A 101 -2.68 -5.92 1.50
N MET A 102 -1.38 -6.20 1.53
CA MET A 102 -0.89 -7.57 1.70
C MET A 102 -1.24 -8.14 3.08
N ALA A 103 -1.20 -7.34 4.13
CA ALA A 103 -1.62 -7.76 5.47
C ALA A 103 -3.11 -8.11 5.47
N HIS A 104 -3.96 -7.36 4.76
CA HIS A 104 -5.36 -7.75 4.55
C HIS A 104 -5.47 -9.08 3.80
N LEU A 105 -4.72 -9.28 2.73
CA LEU A 105 -4.73 -10.53 1.98
C LEU A 105 -4.34 -11.76 2.82
N ILE A 106 -3.35 -11.62 3.70
CA ILE A 106 -2.89 -12.69 4.61
C ILE A 106 -3.90 -12.90 5.76
N HIS A 107 -4.41 -11.81 6.33
CA HIS A 107 -5.37 -11.85 7.44
C HIS A 107 -6.71 -12.45 7.01
N GLY A 108 -7.11 -12.22 5.75
CA GLY A 108 -8.40 -12.62 5.22
C GLY A 108 -9.54 -11.69 5.66
N PRO A 109 -10.76 -11.96 5.17
CA PRO A 109 -11.95 -11.20 5.56
C PRO A 109 -12.21 -11.35 7.06
N SER A 110 -12.40 -10.22 7.76
CA SER A 110 -12.63 -10.18 9.21
C SER A 110 -13.65 -9.11 9.58
N ASN A 111 -14.39 -9.32 10.67
CA ASN A 111 -15.26 -8.32 11.28
C ASN A 111 -14.46 -7.19 11.96
N ASP A 112 -13.18 -7.42 12.24
CA ASP A 112 -12.21 -6.45 12.71
C ASP A 112 -11.02 -6.40 11.73
N PRO A 113 -11.15 -5.69 10.60
CA PRO A 113 -10.19 -5.75 9.50
C PRO A 113 -8.81 -5.18 9.86
N HIS A 114 -8.73 -4.36 10.90
CA HIS A 114 -7.49 -3.74 11.42
C HIS A 114 -7.23 -4.14 12.88
N GLY A 115 -7.74 -5.30 13.29
CA GLY A 115 -7.55 -5.84 14.64
C GLY A 115 -6.13 -6.27 14.95
N HIS A 116 -5.90 -6.76 16.18
CA HIS A 116 -4.57 -7.13 16.69
C HIS A 116 -3.80 -8.10 15.77
N THR A 117 -4.48 -9.11 15.21
CA THR A 117 -3.85 -10.07 14.28
C THR A 117 -3.32 -9.38 13.03
N TRP A 118 -4.12 -8.51 12.43
CA TRP A 118 -3.74 -7.75 11.25
C TRP A 118 -2.58 -6.79 11.54
N ILE A 119 -2.63 -6.07 12.68
CA ILE A 119 -1.55 -5.18 13.13
C ILE A 119 -0.23 -5.95 13.23
N HIS A 120 -0.26 -7.13 13.84
CA HIS A 120 0.93 -7.97 13.99
C HIS A 120 1.48 -8.45 12.63
N ILE A 121 0.61 -8.86 11.70
CA ILE A 121 1.01 -9.22 10.34
C ILE A 121 1.67 -8.02 9.64
N CYS A 122 1.03 -6.85 9.69
CA CYS A 122 1.51 -5.64 9.04
C CYS A 122 2.87 -5.19 9.62
N ALA A 123 3.03 -5.23 10.94
CA ALA A 123 4.30 -4.91 11.60
C ALA A 123 5.43 -5.87 11.19
N ARG A 124 5.16 -7.18 11.11
CA ARG A 124 6.15 -8.16 10.62
C ARG A 124 6.55 -7.91 9.18
N LEU A 125 5.58 -7.64 8.30
CA LEU A 125 5.85 -7.31 6.89
C LEU A 125 6.76 -6.07 6.77
N LEU A 126 6.49 -5.02 7.56
CA LEU A 126 7.34 -3.83 7.59
C LEU A 126 8.74 -4.09 8.13
N ALA A 127 8.87 -4.91 9.18
CA ALA A 127 10.16 -5.30 9.72
C ALA A 127 11.01 -6.07 8.70
N ILE A 128 10.42 -7.05 8.00
CA ILE A 128 11.10 -7.81 6.93
C ILE A 128 11.44 -6.89 5.75
N ALA A 129 10.53 -6.00 5.36
CA ALA A 129 10.78 -5.02 4.30
C ALA A 129 11.93 -4.08 4.65
N HIS A 130 12.04 -3.68 5.92
CA HIS A 130 13.15 -2.87 6.40
C HIS A 130 14.48 -3.61 6.33
N GLN A 131 14.55 -4.83 6.88
CA GLN A 131 15.76 -5.67 6.84
C GLN A 131 16.22 -5.97 5.41
N ASN A 132 15.28 -6.17 4.50
CA ASN A 132 15.56 -6.38 3.08
C ASN A 132 15.82 -5.07 2.31
N GLN A 133 15.90 -3.92 2.97
CA GLN A 133 16.16 -2.63 2.33
C GLN A 133 15.13 -2.28 1.23
N VAL A 134 13.90 -2.79 1.37
CA VAL A 134 12.76 -2.46 0.50
C VAL A 134 12.03 -1.22 1.04
N TYR A 135 11.99 -1.09 2.38
CA TYR A 135 11.35 -0.01 3.13
C TYR A 135 12.36 0.69 4.04
N ASN A 136 12.33 2.02 4.11
CA ASN A 136 13.18 2.80 5.00
C ASN A 136 12.38 3.30 6.20
N TYR A 137 12.53 2.61 7.33
CA TYR A 137 11.86 2.94 8.59
C TYR A 137 12.22 4.34 9.12
N GLN A 138 13.50 4.74 9.04
CA GLN A 138 13.94 6.06 9.49
C GLN A 138 13.34 7.18 8.65
N LEU A 139 13.28 7.00 7.33
CA LEU A 139 12.65 7.95 6.42
C LEU A 139 11.15 8.07 6.71
N ALA A 140 10.48 6.94 6.99
CA ALA A 140 9.08 6.95 7.39
C ALA A 140 8.89 7.85 8.60
N GLN A 141 9.63 7.61 9.71
CA GLN A 141 9.53 8.38 10.96
C GLN A 141 9.60 9.90 10.73
N GLN A 142 10.44 10.36 9.81
CA GLN A 142 10.66 11.79 9.52
C GLN A 142 9.56 12.48 8.70
N HIS A 143 8.77 11.75 7.90
CA HIS A 143 7.93 12.33 6.85
C HIS A 143 6.43 12.07 6.97
N ASP A 144 5.98 11.71 8.18
CA ASP A 144 4.58 11.43 8.51
C ASP A 144 3.80 10.72 7.39
N MET A 145 4.28 9.51 7.07
CA MET A 145 3.73 8.71 5.98
C MET A 145 2.48 7.96 6.50
N ALA A 146 1.32 8.33 5.94
CA ALA A 146 -0.06 7.83 6.05
C ALA A 146 -0.54 7.19 7.37
N GLY A 147 -1.41 7.94 8.09
CA GLY A 147 -2.77 7.43 8.31
C GLY A 147 -3.26 7.14 9.73
N SER A 148 -2.76 7.85 10.76
CA SER A 148 -3.23 7.96 12.16
C SER A 148 -2.04 7.76 13.10
N ASP A 149 -1.67 8.80 13.86
CA ASP A 149 -0.59 8.74 14.85
C ASP A 149 -0.74 7.54 15.80
N ALA A 150 -1.98 7.17 16.15
CA ALA A 150 -2.26 6.04 17.03
C ALA A 150 -2.01 4.67 16.37
N TYR A 151 -2.39 4.51 15.10
CA TYR A 151 -2.08 3.32 14.30
C TYR A 151 -0.57 3.15 14.15
N ARG A 152 0.11 4.28 13.90
CA ARG A 152 1.54 4.31 13.65
C ARG A 152 2.38 4.07 14.89
N SER A 153 2.11 4.74 16.01
CA SER A 153 2.86 4.51 17.25
C SER A 153 2.81 3.05 17.68
N HIS A 154 1.64 2.41 17.58
CA HIS A 154 1.49 1.01 17.95
C HIS A 154 2.16 0.07 16.94
N LEU A 155 2.00 0.30 15.64
CA LEU A 155 2.65 -0.49 14.59
C LEU A 155 4.18 -0.39 14.66
N MET A 156 4.71 0.82 14.85
CA MET A 156 6.15 1.09 14.85
C MET A 156 6.83 0.56 16.13
N GLU A 157 6.15 0.61 17.29
CA GLU A 157 6.60 -0.06 18.51
C GLU A 157 6.68 -1.59 18.32
N GLN A 158 5.69 -2.19 17.64
CA GLN A 158 5.73 -3.62 17.28
C GLN A 158 6.85 -3.91 16.26
N VAL A 159 7.08 -3.04 15.27
CA VAL A 159 8.18 -3.22 14.30
C VAL A 159 9.52 -3.23 15.03
N GLU A 160 9.79 -2.25 15.91
CA GLU A 160 11.04 -2.16 16.66
C GLU A 160 11.32 -3.40 17.51
N THR A 161 10.29 -3.99 18.11
CA THR A 161 10.41 -5.25 18.87
C THR A 161 10.60 -6.48 17.96
N LEU A 162 10.01 -6.46 16.75
CA LEU A 162 10.03 -7.58 15.80
C LEU A 162 11.26 -7.63 14.88
N VAL A 163 12.18 -6.65 14.90
CA VAL A 163 13.41 -6.65 14.07
C VAL A 163 14.35 -7.83 14.36
N SER A 164 14.00 -8.73 15.30
CA SER A 164 14.75 -9.96 15.62
C SER A 164 14.06 -11.28 15.20
N ASP A 165 12.74 -11.30 14.94
CA ASP A 165 11.96 -12.49 14.53
C ASP A 165 11.17 -12.21 13.23
N THR A 166 11.62 -12.85 12.14
CA THR A 166 11.25 -12.51 10.76
C THR A 166 10.42 -13.59 10.08
N SER A 167 10.05 -14.63 10.83
CA SER A 167 9.11 -15.61 10.31
C SER A 167 7.80 -14.88 9.96
N LEU A 168 7.04 -15.31 8.96
CA LEU A 168 5.63 -14.94 8.84
C LEU A 168 4.81 -16.13 9.36
N PRO A 169 3.60 -15.94 9.88
CA PRO A 169 2.73 -17.08 10.14
C PRO A 169 2.59 -17.88 8.83
N THR A 170 2.97 -19.15 8.86
CA THR A 170 2.79 -20.04 7.72
C THR A 170 1.28 -20.15 7.49
N ILE A 171 0.79 -19.72 6.33
CA ILE A 171 -0.60 -19.97 5.93
C ILE A 171 -0.69 -21.47 5.63
N THR A 172 -0.88 -22.29 6.66
CA THR A 172 -1.49 -23.61 6.48
C THR A 172 -2.96 -23.35 6.22
N ASN A 173 -3.43 -23.65 5.00
CA ASN A 173 -4.85 -23.75 4.68
C ASN A 173 -5.54 -24.69 5.69
N GLN A 174 -6.02 -24.13 6.80
CA GLN A 174 -6.98 -24.80 7.66
C GLN A 174 -8.35 -24.44 7.09
N MET A 175 -8.79 -25.30 6.18
CA MET A 175 -10.21 -25.43 5.85
C MET A 175 -10.99 -25.70 7.13
N ILE A 176 -11.91 -24.81 7.49
CA ILE A 176 -13.16 -25.13 8.18
C ILE A 176 -14.27 -24.35 7.47
#